data_AF-A0A0M2PNS2-F1
#
_entry.id   AF-A0A0M2PNS2-F1
#
_cell.length_a   1.000
_cell.length_b   1.000
_cell.length_c   1.000
_cell.angle_alpha   90.00
_cell.angle_beta   90.00
_cell.angle_gamma   90.00
#
_symmetry.space_group_name_H-M   'P 1'
#
loop_
_entity.id
_entity.type
_entity.pdbx_description
1 polymer ?
#
loop_
_entity_poly.entity_id
_entity_poly.type
_entity_poly.pdbx_seq_one_letter_code
_entity_poly.pdbx_strand_id
1 'polypeptide(L)'
;MEKMFTGITIPRMVKIRQHFPRVTIADIAKATREELSKEGMIGRIKNDDRVAIAVGSRGIANMPRIVREIVIAVKERGTHPFIIPTMGSHGGATAKGQAEVLAELGITEESTGAPIVSSMEVVQIGVSKNGLPVYR
;
A
#
# COMPACT_ATOMS: atom_id res chain seq x y z
N MET A 1 -15.82 18.98 20.76
CA MET A 1 -15.16 19.84 19.75
C MET A 1 -15.42 21.33 20.01
N GLU A 2 -16.66 21.75 20.30
CA GLU A 2 -16.97 23.17 20.62
C GLU A 2 -16.12 23.80 21.73
N LYS A 3 -15.82 23.06 22.81
CA LYS A 3 -15.00 23.59 23.93
C LYS A 3 -13.57 23.96 23.54
N MET A 4 -12.99 23.36 22.50
CA MET A 4 -11.58 23.60 22.09
C MET A 4 -11.36 24.97 21.44
N PHE A 5 -12.42 25.60 20.91
CA PHE A 5 -12.31 26.85 20.16
C PHE A 5 -12.90 28.05 20.91
N THR A 6 -13.29 27.87 22.17
CA THR A 6 -13.86 28.92 23.00
C THR A 6 -12.83 30.06 23.17
N GLY A 7 -13.16 31.27 22.69
CA GLY A 7 -12.28 32.43 22.77
C GLY A 7 -11.29 32.60 21.61
N ILE A 8 -11.27 31.67 20.64
CA ILE A 8 -10.41 31.79 19.45
C ILE A 8 -11.20 32.51 18.35
N THR A 9 -10.73 33.68 17.92
CA THR A 9 -11.27 34.36 16.73
C THR A 9 -10.75 33.66 15.48
N ILE A 10 -11.63 32.98 14.75
CA ILE A 10 -11.26 32.36 13.47
C ILE A 10 -10.94 33.49 12.47
N PRO A 11 -9.80 33.44 11.75
CA PRO A 11 -9.43 34.46 10.77
C PRO A 11 -10.46 34.55 9.64
N ARG A 12 -10.47 35.66 8.91
CA ARG A 12 -11.33 35.80 7.73
C ARG A 12 -10.99 34.72 6.70
N MET A 13 -11.93 33.80 6.49
CA MET A 13 -11.80 32.74 5.49
C MET A 13 -12.37 33.20 4.15
N VAL A 14 -11.78 32.76 3.05
CA VAL A 14 -12.32 32.95 1.70
C VAL A 14 -12.68 31.59 1.09
N LYS A 15 -13.76 31.53 0.31
CA LYS A 15 -14.13 30.31 -0.40
C LYS A 15 -13.22 30.15 -1.62
N ILE A 16 -12.58 29.00 -1.72
CA ILE A 16 -11.81 28.60 -2.90
C ILE A 16 -12.52 27.43 -3.56
N ARG A 17 -12.63 27.46 -4.89
CA ARG A 17 -13.05 26.31 -5.70
C ARG A 17 -11.85 25.82 -6.50
N GLN A 18 -11.43 24.59 -6.24
CA GLN A 18 -10.36 23.95 -7.01
C GLN A 18 -10.96 23.04 -8.07
N HIS A 19 -10.49 23.19 -9.30
CA HIS A 19 -10.82 22.31 -10.42
C HIS A 19 -9.58 21.51 -10.77
N PHE A 20 -9.62 20.21 -10.52
CA PHE A 20 -8.56 19.27 -10.92
C PHE A 20 -9.03 18.44 -12.11
N PRO A 21 -8.14 18.11 -13.07
CA PRO A 21 -8.44 17.07 -14.04
C PRO A 21 -8.87 15.78 -13.34
N ARG A 22 -9.97 15.18 -13.80
CA ARG A 22 -10.47 13.89 -13.28
C ARG A 22 -10.24 12.81 -14.31
N VAL A 23 -8.97 12.42 -14.48
CA VAL A 23 -8.62 11.28 -15.32
C VAL A 23 -9.16 10.01 -14.65
N THR A 24 -9.88 9.19 -15.40
CA THR A 24 -10.49 7.95 -14.91
C THR A 24 -9.98 6.75 -15.68
N ILE A 25 -9.78 5.64 -14.99
CA ILE A 25 -9.51 4.34 -15.59
C ILE A 25 -10.81 3.53 -15.51
N ALA A 26 -11.35 3.15 -16.66
CA ALA A 26 -12.60 2.39 -16.73
C ALA A 26 -12.41 0.93 -16.29
N ASP A 27 -11.31 0.30 -16.72
CA ASP A 27 -10.96 -1.07 -16.37
C ASP A 27 -9.64 -1.11 -15.61
N ILE A 28 -9.75 -1.22 -14.28
CA ILE A 28 -8.62 -1.26 -13.36
C ILE A 28 -7.79 -2.53 -13.55
N ALA A 29 -8.44 -3.67 -13.84
CA ALA A 29 -7.73 -4.93 -14.00
C ALA A 29 -6.88 -4.92 -15.27
N LYS A 30 -7.49 -4.51 -16.39
CA LYS A 30 -6.78 -4.34 -17.66
C LYS A 30 -5.63 -3.35 -17.54
N ALA A 31 -5.85 -2.17 -16.97
CA ALA A 31 -4.79 -1.18 -16.81
C ALA A 31 -3.64 -1.70 -15.93
N THR A 32 -3.95 -2.41 -14.84
CA THR A 32 -2.93 -3.02 -13.98
C THR A 32 -2.12 -4.06 -14.75
N ARG A 33 -2.77 -4.90 -15.56
CA ARG A 33 -2.11 -5.89 -16.44
C ARG A 33 -1.20 -5.25 -17.46
N GLU A 34 -1.66 -4.20 -18.14
CA GLU A 34 -0.88 -3.46 -19.12
C GLU A 34 0.39 -2.90 -18.48
N GLU A 35 0.29 -2.29 -17.29
CA GLU A 35 1.46 -1.82 -16.54
C GLU A 35 2.41 -2.96 -16.17
N LEU A 36 1.90 -4.08 -15.67
CA LEU A 36 2.73 -5.25 -15.31
C LEU A 36 3.37 -5.93 -16.54
N SER A 37 2.76 -5.82 -17.72
CA SER A 37 3.29 -6.40 -18.96
C SER A 37 4.53 -5.66 -19.50
N LYS A 38 4.78 -4.44 -19.01
CA LYS A 38 5.93 -3.64 -19.43
C LYS A 38 7.25 -4.35 -19.09
N GLU A 39 8.25 -4.09 -19.92
CA GLU A 39 9.56 -4.69 -19.76
C GLU A 39 10.15 -4.40 -18.37
N GLY A 40 10.73 -5.43 -17.75
CA GLY A 40 11.40 -5.32 -16.46
C GLY A 40 10.48 -5.31 -15.23
N MET A 41 9.15 -5.34 -15.39
CA MET A 41 8.22 -5.32 -14.25
C MET A 41 8.16 -6.67 -13.54
N ILE A 42 7.49 -7.65 -14.14
CA ILE A 42 7.38 -9.00 -13.56
C ILE A 42 8.25 -10.04 -14.30
N GLY A 43 8.92 -9.64 -15.39
CA GLY A 43 9.76 -10.52 -16.22
C GLY A 43 10.93 -11.19 -15.51
N ARG A 44 11.41 -10.61 -14.39
CA ARG A 44 12.53 -11.15 -13.60
C ARG A 44 12.10 -12.18 -12.56
N ILE A 45 10.79 -12.30 -12.30
CA ILE A 45 10.23 -13.27 -11.35
C ILE A 45 10.34 -14.67 -11.96
N LYS A 46 10.93 -15.59 -11.21
CA LYS A 46 11.14 -16.99 -11.59
C LYS A 46 10.08 -17.88 -10.96
N ASN A 47 9.91 -19.07 -11.53
CA ASN A 47 9.09 -20.11 -10.94
C ASN A 47 9.56 -20.44 -9.51
N ASP A 48 8.60 -20.72 -8.62
CA ASP A 48 8.78 -20.97 -7.18
C ASP A 48 9.32 -19.80 -6.34
N ASP A 49 9.53 -18.61 -6.91
CA ASP A 49 9.91 -17.44 -6.12
C ASP A 49 8.85 -17.13 -5.06
N ARG A 50 9.30 -16.69 -3.88
CA ARG A 50 8.43 -16.09 -2.86
C ARG A 50 8.41 -14.58 -3.06
N VAL A 51 7.27 -14.04 -3.48
CA VAL A 51 7.17 -12.65 -3.93
C VAL A 51 6.41 -11.80 -2.92
N ALA A 52 7.08 -10.86 -2.27
CA ALA A 52 6.45 -9.90 -1.38
C ALA A 52 5.80 -8.76 -2.19
N ILE A 53 4.51 -8.53 -1.97
CA ILE A 53 3.75 -7.40 -2.53
C ILE A 53 3.57 -6.37 -1.41
N ALA A 54 4.27 -5.24 -1.53
CA ALA A 54 4.22 -4.15 -0.58
C ALA A 54 2.95 -3.31 -0.76
N VAL A 55 2.16 -3.18 0.31
CA VAL A 55 0.91 -2.41 0.30
C VAL A 55 0.93 -1.34 1.39
N GLY A 56 0.55 -0.11 1.00
CA GLY A 56 0.52 1.06 1.88
C GLY A 56 -0.88 1.62 2.12
N SER A 57 -0.99 2.62 3.01
CA SER A 57 -2.27 3.23 3.45
C SER A 57 -2.58 4.61 2.85
N ARG A 58 -1.87 5.06 1.81
CA ARG A 58 -2.01 6.45 1.28
C ARG A 58 -3.28 6.69 0.42
N GLY A 59 -4.31 5.87 0.54
CA GLY A 59 -5.63 6.14 -0.04
C GLY A 59 -5.69 6.08 -1.57
N ILE A 60 -5.04 5.10 -2.21
CA ILE A 60 -5.22 4.85 -3.65
C ILE A 60 -6.61 4.27 -3.89
N ALA A 61 -7.37 4.86 -4.80
CA ALA A 61 -8.68 4.35 -5.17
C ALA A 61 -8.58 2.93 -5.76
N ASN A 62 -9.54 2.07 -5.42
CA ASN A 62 -9.62 0.68 -5.90
C ASN A 62 -8.44 -0.21 -5.48
N MET A 63 -7.74 0.11 -4.38
CA MET A 63 -6.59 -0.67 -3.90
C MET A 63 -6.85 -2.19 -3.84
N PRO A 64 -8.00 -2.70 -3.34
CA PRO A 64 -8.26 -4.15 -3.30
C PRO A 64 -8.24 -4.78 -4.70
N ARG A 65 -8.80 -4.11 -5.71
CA ARG A 65 -8.84 -4.61 -7.09
C ARG A 65 -7.45 -4.61 -7.73
N ILE A 66 -6.67 -3.55 -7.50
CA ILE A 66 -5.30 -3.43 -8.00
C ILE A 66 -4.42 -4.53 -7.38
N VAL A 67 -4.44 -4.66 -6.05
CA VAL A 67 -3.62 -5.66 -5.34
C VAL A 67 -4.00 -7.07 -5.74
N ARG A 68 -5.30 -7.37 -5.85
CA ARG A 68 -5.77 -8.68 -6.34
C ARG A 68 -5.23 -8.98 -7.74
N GLU A 69 -5.26 -8.02 -8.66
CA GLU A 69 -4.76 -8.24 -10.02
C GLU A 69 -3.25 -8.47 -10.05
N ILE A 70 -2.49 -7.74 -9.22
CA ILE A 70 -1.06 -7.98 -9.04
C ILE A 70 -0.80 -9.39 -8.51
N VAL A 71 -1.55 -9.83 -7.49
CA VAL A 71 -1.44 -11.19 -6.94
C VAL A 71 -1.68 -12.23 -8.02
N ILE A 72 -2.75 -12.08 -8.83
CA ILE A 72 -3.06 -13.04 -9.91
C ILE A 72 -1.92 -13.07 -10.93
N ALA A 73 -1.47 -11.92 -11.43
CA ALA A 73 -0.41 -11.84 -12.43
C ALA A 73 0.92 -12.43 -11.93
N VAL A 74 1.22 -12.28 -10.64
CA VAL A 74 2.40 -12.89 -10.00
C VAL A 74 2.23 -14.40 -9.83
N LYS A 75 1.04 -14.89 -9.40
CA LYS A 75 0.76 -16.33 -9.31
C LYS A 75 0.86 -17.06 -10.64
N GLU A 76 0.41 -16.44 -11.73
CA GLU A 76 0.48 -17.03 -13.08
C GLU A 76 1.91 -17.33 -13.56
N ARG A 77 2.93 -16.76 -12.91
CA ARG A 77 4.34 -17.10 -13.13
C ARG A 77 4.79 -18.35 -12.35
N GLY A 78 3.86 -19.03 -11.67
CA GLY A 78 4.13 -20.20 -10.84
C GLY A 78 4.89 -19.83 -9.57
N THR A 79 4.51 -18.74 -8.91
CA THR A 79 5.19 -18.23 -7.71
C THR A 79 4.28 -18.25 -6.47
N HIS A 80 4.83 -17.89 -5.32
CA HIS A 80 4.12 -17.81 -4.05
C HIS A 80 4.05 -16.35 -3.55
N PRO A 81 3.08 -15.54 -4.02
CA PRO A 81 2.93 -14.17 -3.55
C PRO A 81 2.35 -14.09 -2.14
N PHE A 82 2.79 -13.08 -1.40
CA PHE A 82 2.24 -12.71 -0.11
C PHE A 82 2.30 -11.18 0.04
N ILE A 83 1.39 -10.63 0.84
CA ILE A 83 1.25 -9.19 1.05
C ILE A 83 2.00 -8.81 2.33
N ILE A 84 2.76 -7.73 2.27
CA ILE A 84 3.37 -7.10 3.45
C ILE A 84 2.86 -5.65 3.60
N PRO A 85 2.46 -5.23 4.80
CA PRO A 85 2.16 -3.84 5.06
C PRO A 85 3.44 -3.00 5.08
N THR A 86 3.43 -1.85 4.39
CA THR A 86 4.59 -0.94 4.27
C THR A 86 4.21 0.50 4.65
N MET A 87 3.83 0.67 5.92
CA MET A 87 3.13 1.89 6.37
C MET A 87 3.82 2.66 7.50
N GLY A 88 4.97 2.17 7.97
CA GLY A 88 5.73 2.82 9.05
C GLY A 88 4.92 2.90 10.34
N SER A 89 4.65 4.11 10.83
CA SER A 89 3.97 4.35 12.11
C SER A 89 2.46 4.12 12.09
N HIS A 90 1.83 3.94 10.92
CA HIS A 90 0.41 3.63 10.85
C HIS A 90 0.10 2.30 11.54
N GLY A 91 -1.14 2.14 12.04
CA GLY A 91 -1.52 0.95 12.81
C GLY A 91 -0.76 0.87 14.15
N GLY A 92 -0.34 2.02 14.69
CA GLY A 92 0.42 2.10 15.94
C GLY A 92 1.80 1.47 15.88
N ALA A 93 2.39 1.30 14.70
CA ALA A 93 3.66 0.58 14.48
C ALA A 93 3.65 -0.84 15.07
N THR A 94 2.51 -1.54 14.99
CA THR A 94 2.39 -2.94 15.40
C THR A 94 1.96 -3.82 14.23
N ALA A 95 2.39 -5.07 14.23
CA ALA A 95 1.99 -6.02 13.20
C ALA A 95 0.46 -6.15 13.10
N LYS A 96 -0.21 -6.29 14.24
CA LYS A 96 -1.67 -6.38 14.33
C LYS A 96 -2.35 -5.11 13.80
N GLY A 97 -1.95 -3.93 14.28
CA GLY A 97 -2.59 -2.68 13.86
C GLY A 97 -2.35 -2.36 12.39
N GLN A 98 -1.20 -2.74 11.82
CA GLN A 98 -0.99 -2.60 10.38
C GLN A 98 -1.89 -3.55 9.56
N ALA A 99 -2.10 -4.78 10.02
CA ALA A 99 -3.05 -5.69 9.37
C ALA A 99 -4.49 -5.17 9.46
N GLU A 100 -4.90 -4.59 10.59
CA GLU A 100 -6.20 -3.95 10.77
C GLU A 100 -6.40 -2.77 9.80
N VAL A 101 -5.39 -1.92 9.64
CA VAL A 101 -5.43 -0.82 8.66
C VAL A 101 -5.59 -1.34 7.22
N LEU A 102 -4.93 -2.44 6.84
CA LEU A 102 -5.15 -3.05 5.53
C LEU A 102 -6.59 -3.56 5.38
N ALA A 103 -7.14 -4.19 6.41
CA ALA A 103 -8.51 -4.68 6.40
C ALA A 103 -9.53 -3.54 6.24
N GLU A 104 -9.33 -2.39 6.90
CA GLU A 104 -10.15 -1.19 6.74
C GLU A 104 -10.11 -0.63 5.31
N LEU A 105 -8.99 -0.82 4.60
CA LEU A 105 -8.85 -0.47 3.19
C LEU A 105 -9.45 -1.51 2.24
N GLY A 106 -10.08 -2.56 2.77
CA GLY A 106 -10.67 -3.67 2.02
C GLY A 106 -9.64 -4.68 1.52
N ILE A 107 -8.44 -4.72 2.10
CA ILE A 107 -7.33 -5.59 1.70
C ILE A 107 -7.23 -6.71 2.72
N THR A 108 -7.87 -7.82 2.39
CA THR A 108 -7.87 -9.07 3.16
C THR A 108 -7.33 -10.22 2.32
N GLU A 109 -6.95 -11.32 2.96
CA GLU A 109 -6.53 -12.54 2.25
C GLU A 109 -7.61 -13.05 1.31
N GLU A 110 -8.88 -12.96 1.70
CA GLU A 110 -10.02 -13.34 0.87
C GLU A 110 -10.15 -12.43 -0.37
N SER A 111 -10.07 -11.10 -0.17
CA SER A 111 -10.25 -10.13 -1.26
C SER A 111 -9.12 -10.18 -2.30
N THR A 112 -7.92 -10.55 -1.87
CA THR A 112 -6.70 -10.53 -2.70
C THR A 112 -6.27 -11.91 -3.16
N GLY A 113 -6.69 -12.96 -2.45
CA GLY A 113 -6.27 -14.33 -2.67
C GLY A 113 -4.83 -14.63 -2.24
N ALA A 114 -4.17 -13.77 -1.45
CA ALA A 114 -2.80 -13.99 -0.98
C ALA A 114 -2.70 -13.84 0.55
N PRO A 115 -1.77 -14.57 1.21
CA PRO A 115 -1.52 -14.41 2.63
C PRO A 115 -1.07 -12.99 2.97
N ILE A 116 -1.48 -12.47 4.13
CA ILE A 116 -0.98 -11.21 4.68
C ILE A 116 0.03 -11.54 5.78
N VAL A 117 1.29 -11.20 5.54
CA VAL A 117 2.40 -11.40 6.49
C VAL A 117 2.77 -10.05 7.09
N SER A 118 2.22 -9.77 8.28
CA SER A 118 2.55 -8.55 9.03
C SER A 118 3.53 -8.89 10.14
N SER A 119 4.70 -8.26 10.14
CA SER A 119 5.75 -8.42 11.17
C SER A 119 6.45 -7.09 11.44
N MET A 120 6.90 -6.91 12.68
CA MET A 120 7.76 -5.80 13.10
C MET A 120 9.22 -6.25 13.33
N GLU A 121 9.51 -7.53 13.08
CA GLU A 121 10.88 -8.03 13.16
C GLU A 121 11.73 -7.42 12.05
N VAL A 122 12.94 -6.98 12.42
CA VAL A 122 13.84 -6.30 11.51
C VAL A 122 15.27 -6.80 11.68
N VAL A 123 16.03 -6.71 10.60
CA VAL A 123 17.48 -6.97 10.60
C VAL A 123 18.22 -5.70 10.22
N GLN A 124 19.17 -5.26 11.04
CA GLN A 124 20.04 -4.14 10.67
C GLN A 124 20.95 -4.56 9.51
N ILE A 125 20.87 -3.85 8.39
CA ILE A 125 21.64 -4.13 7.17
C ILE A 125 22.78 -3.15 6.93
N GLY A 126 22.86 -2.08 7.72
CA GLY A 126 23.92 -1.10 7.58
C GLY A 126 23.71 0.12 8.45
N VAL A 127 24.49 1.16 8.13
CA VAL A 127 24.45 2.48 8.74
C VAL A 127 24.47 3.51 7.61
N SER A 128 23.55 4.46 7.64
CA SER A 128 23.48 5.54 6.66
C SER A 128 24.65 6.52 6.85
N LYS A 129 24.88 7.40 5.85
CA LYS A 129 25.97 8.39 5.90
C LYS A 129 25.92 9.34 7.10
N ASN A 130 24.74 9.55 7.69
CA ASN A 130 24.56 10.36 8.90
C ASN A 130 24.60 9.55 10.20
N GLY A 131 25.05 8.29 10.17
CA GLY A 131 25.26 7.47 11.36
C GLY A 131 24.02 6.75 11.90
N LEU A 132 22.89 6.75 11.18
CA LEU A 132 21.66 6.08 11.62
C LEU A 132 21.61 4.62 11.13
N PRO A 133 21.12 3.67 11.96
CA PRO A 133 20.98 2.29 11.52
C PRO A 133 19.91 2.16 10.43
N VAL A 134 20.17 1.30 9.44
CA VAL A 134 19.23 0.95 8.37
C VAL A 134 18.77 -0.49 8.60
N TYR A 135 17.46 -0.69 8.54
CA TYR A 135 16.80 -1.97 8.79
C TYR A 135 16.09 -2.48 7.54
N ARG A 136 15.96 -3.81 7.42
CA ARG A 136 15.05 -4.48 6.49
C ARG A 136 14.08 -5.38 7.24
#